data_AF-A0A7V4A1T5-F1
#
_entry.id   AF-A0A7V4A1T5-F1
#
_cell.length_a   1.000
_cell.length_b   1.000
_cell.length_c   1.000
_cell.angle_alpha   90.00
_cell.angle_beta   90.00
_cell.angle_gamma   90.00
#
_symmetry.space_group_name_H-M   'P 1'
#
loop_
_entity.id
_entity.type
_entity.pdbx_description
1 polymer ?
#
loop_
_entity_poly.entity_id
_entity_poly.type
_entity_poly.pdbx_seq_one_letter_code
_entity_poly.pdbx_strand_id
1 'polypeptide(L)'
;MRVVVAHENLDFDALGSMVLAGRLFPGSVLALIGGLEGPLKEIAPLLEDRLDLVPAAEIPVEKVTEVVLVDNARPERIGPFKALVGRVPFQVYDHHPRAPG
;
A
#
# COMPACT_ATOMS: atom_id res chain seq x y z
N MET A 1 -12.51 5.63 -4.85
CA MET A 1 -11.87 5.44 -3.53
C MET A 1 -10.37 5.63 -3.67
N ARG A 2 -9.70 6.15 -2.64
CA ARG A 2 -8.22 6.25 -2.62
C ARG A 2 -7.66 5.04 -1.91
N VAL A 3 -6.65 4.42 -2.51
CA VAL A 3 -5.93 3.30 -1.90
C VAL A 3 -4.51 3.75 -1.57
N VAL A 4 -4.05 3.43 -0.37
CA VAL A 4 -2.64 3.51 0.03
C VAL A 4 -2.07 2.11 -0.03
N VAL A 5 -0.95 1.93 -0.72
CA VAL A 5 -0.35 0.61 -0.92
C VAL A 5 1.17 0.69 -0.95
N ALA A 6 1.83 -0.33 -0.43
CA ALA A 6 3.27 -0.50 -0.50
C ALA A 6 3.62 -1.73 -1.36
N HIS A 7 4.83 -2.24 -1.23
CA HIS A 7 5.23 -3.48 -1.88
C HIS A 7 4.74 -4.74 -1.14
N GLU A 8 4.76 -5.88 -1.81
CA GLU A 8 4.24 -7.16 -1.34
C GLU A 8 4.97 -7.77 -0.14
N ASN A 9 6.22 -7.39 0.11
CA ASN A 9 7.03 -7.84 1.27
C ASN A 9 7.06 -6.75 2.33
N LEU A 10 5.94 -6.50 3.01
CA LEU A 10 5.82 -5.38 3.94
C LEU A 10 6.93 -5.42 5.02
N ASP A 11 7.60 -4.29 5.22
CA ASP A 11 8.53 -4.05 6.32
C ASP A 11 8.08 -2.83 7.15
N PHE A 12 8.88 -2.42 8.14
CA PHE A 12 8.51 -1.31 9.03
C PHE A 12 8.45 0.05 8.32
N ASP A 13 9.27 0.26 7.29
CA ASP A 13 9.23 1.52 6.53
C ASP A 13 7.94 1.59 5.73
N ALA A 14 7.66 0.53 4.96
CA ALA A 14 6.42 0.39 4.21
C ALA A 14 5.17 0.55 5.11
N LEU A 15 5.09 -0.19 6.23
CA LEU A 15 3.93 -0.13 7.13
C LEU A 15 3.78 1.25 7.78
N GLY A 16 4.88 1.83 8.29
CA GLY A 16 4.87 3.16 8.90
C GLY A 16 4.44 4.24 7.91
N SER A 17 4.96 4.16 6.69
CA SER A 17 4.62 5.04 5.58
C SER A 17 3.15 4.91 5.16
N MET A 18 2.61 3.69 5.10
CA MET A 18 1.18 3.46 4.83
C MET A 18 0.28 4.11 5.88
N VAL A 19 0.62 3.94 7.16
CA VAL A 19 -0.12 4.54 8.28
C VAL A 19 -0.05 6.07 8.25
N LEU A 20 1.11 6.64 7.94
CA LEU A 20 1.26 8.09 7.80
C LEU A 20 0.47 8.63 6.61
N ALA A 21 0.53 7.95 5.46
CA ALA A 21 -0.23 8.31 4.27
C ALA A 21 -1.75 8.23 4.53
N GLY A 22 -2.22 7.21 5.26
CA GLY A 22 -3.62 7.13 5.71
C GLY A 22 -4.07 8.33 6.53
N ARG A 23 -3.20 8.89 7.38
CA ARG A 23 -3.48 10.13 8.12
C ARG A 23 -3.42 11.38 7.24
N LEU A 24 -2.48 11.44 6.30
CA LEU A 24 -2.34 12.56 5.36
C LEU A 24 -3.52 12.64 4.39
N PHE A 25 -4.10 11.48 4.05
CA PHE A 25 -5.20 11.33 3.12
C PHE A 25 -6.41 10.66 3.80
N PRO A 26 -7.18 11.40 4.61
CA PRO A 26 -8.35 10.84 5.32
C PRO A 26 -9.33 10.13 4.37
N GLY A 27 -9.84 8.96 4.80
CA GLY A 27 -10.76 8.12 4.02
C GLY A 27 -10.08 7.20 3.01
N SER A 28 -8.74 7.10 3.01
CA SER A 28 -8.02 6.12 2.22
C SER A 28 -8.12 4.71 2.79
N VAL A 29 -8.11 3.71 1.91
CA VAL A 29 -8.02 2.29 2.29
C VAL A 29 -6.55 1.86 2.26
N LEU A 30 -6.04 1.30 3.35
CA LEU A 30 -4.67 0.79 3.44
C LEU A 30 -4.66 -0.65 2.94
N ALA A 31 -4.21 -0.85 1.71
CA ALA A 31 -4.22 -2.16 1.07
C ALA A 31 -3.00 -3.00 1.46
N LEU A 32 -3.24 -4.15 2.08
CA LEU A 32 -2.21 -5.15 2.34
C LEU A 32 -2.08 -6.07 1.12
N ILE A 33 -0.93 -6.03 0.46
CA ILE A 33 -0.56 -6.97 -0.60
C ILE A 33 0.25 -8.09 0.02
N GLY A 34 -0.11 -9.33 -0.32
CA GLY A 34 0.55 -10.48 0.27
C GLY A 34 0.17 -10.61 1.74
N GLY A 35 1.17 -10.90 2.57
CA GLY A 35 0.98 -11.06 4.00
C GLY A 35 2.13 -10.44 4.78
N LEU A 36 2.00 -10.46 6.10
CA LEU A 36 3.05 -10.00 7.00
C LEU A 36 4.11 -11.08 7.16
N GLU A 37 5.37 -10.68 7.08
CA GLU A 37 6.53 -11.56 7.25
C GLU A 37 7.41 -11.09 8.42
N GLY A 38 8.25 -11.99 8.92
CA GLY A 38 9.24 -11.68 9.95
C GLY A 38 8.64 -11.04 11.20
N PRO A 39 9.34 -10.05 11.81
CA PRO A 39 8.89 -9.39 13.04
C PRO A 39 7.51 -8.71 12.92
N LEU A 40 7.11 -8.29 11.72
CA LEU A 40 5.80 -7.66 11.52
C LEU A 40 4.65 -8.63 11.75
N LYS A 41 4.84 -9.92 11.50
CA LYS A 41 3.83 -10.94 11.78
C LYS A 41 3.50 -11.03 13.28
N GLU A 42 4.46 -10.72 14.15
CA GLU A 42 4.28 -10.71 15.61
C GLU A 42 3.71 -9.37 16.10
N ILE A 43 4.09 -8.26 15.48
CA ILE A 43 3.77 -6.91 15.96
C ILE A 43 2.44 -6.39 15.42
N ALA A 44 2.10 -6.63 14.15
CA ALA A 44 0.90 -6.04 13.56
C ALA A 44 -0.41 -6.46 14.25
N PRO A 45 -0.60 -7.71 14.73
CA PRO A 45 -1.79 -8.07 15.51
C PRO A 45 -1.94 -7.25 16.80
N LEU A 46 -0.83 -6.80 17.39
CA LEU A 46 -0.86 -5.92 18.58
C LEU A 46 -1.30 -4.49 18.26
N LEU A 47 -1.36 -4.14 16.97
CA LEU A 47 -1.72 -2.82 16.45
C LEU A 47 -2.97 -2.88 15.56
N GLU A 48 -3.67 -4.02 15.51
CA GLU A 48 -4.78 -4.27 14.58
C GLU A 48 -5.88 -3.19 14.71
N ASP A 49 -6.16 -2.76 15.94
CA ASP A 49 -7.09 -1.69 16.30
C ASP A 49 -6.70 -0.29 15.77
N ARG A 50 -5.50 -0.16 15.20
CA ARG A 50 -4.94 1.11 14.71
C ARG A 50 -4.55 1.08 13.24
N LEU A 51 -4.38 -0.10 12.65
CA LEU A 51 -3.83 -0.25 11.32
C LEU A 51 -4.92 -0.35 10.24
N ASP A 52 -6.11 -0.89 10.55
CA ASP A 52 -7.24 -1.04 9.61
C ASP A 52 -6.81 -1.53 8.20
N LEU A 53 -5.86 -2.47 8.14
CA LEU A 53 -5.33 -2.98 6.88
C LEU A 53 -6.39 -3.87 6.22
N VAL A 54 -6.63 -3.62 4.93
CA VAL A 54 -7.59 -4.39 4.13
C VAL A 54 -6.81 -5.28 3.15
N PRO A 55 -7.03 -6.61 3.15
CA PRO A 55 -6.42 -7.49 2.16
C PRO A 55 -6.74 -7.01 0.74
N ALA A 56 -5.74 -6.92 -0.13
CA ALA A 56 -5.92 -6.39 -1.49
C ALA A 56 -6.98 -7.16 -2.31
N ALA A 57 -7.21 -8.44 -1.99
CA ALA A 57 -8.23 -9.28 -2.61
C ALA A 57 -9.68 -8.85 -2.26
N GLU A 58 -9.88 -8.11 -1.17
CA GLU A 58 -11.18 -7.62 -0.73
C GLU A 58 -11.51 -6.23 -1.30
N ILE A 59 -10.54 -5.59 -1.98
CA ILE A 59 -10.69 -4.23 -2.50
C ILE A 59 -11.24 -4.28 -3.94
N PRO A 60 -12.40 -3.66 -4.22
CA PRO A 60 -12.93 -3.56 -5.57
C PRO A 60 -12.10 -2.59 -6.42
N VAL A 61 -11.14 -3.12 -7.17
CA VAL A 61 -10.16 -2.38 -7.97
C VAL A 61 -10.82 -1.37 -8.92
N GLU A 62 -11.97 -1.72 -9.48
CA GLU A 62 -12.76 -0.87 -10.38
C GLU A 62 -13.32 0.39 -9.72
N LYS A 63 -13.40 0.42 -8.38
CA LYS A 63 -13.84 1.61 -7.62
C LYS A 63 -12.68 2.52 -7.25
N VAL A 64 -11.43 2.09 -7.46
CA VAL A 64 -10.24 2.88 -7.13
C VAL A 64 -10.11 4.04 -8.12
N THR A 65 -9.97 5.24 -7.58
CA THR A 65 -9.90 6.49 -8.35
C THR A 65 -8.53 7.16 -8.23
N GLU A 66 -7.70 6.71 -7.28
CA GLU A 66 -6.36 7.22 -7.02
C GLU A 66 -5.57 6.21 -6.18
N VAL A 67 -4.27 6.11 -6.45
CA VAL A 67 -3.34 5.27 -5.69
C VAL A 67 -2.24 6.14 -5.07
N VAL A 68 -2.03 5.98 -3.76
CA VAL A 68 -0.86 6.49 -3.06
C VAL A 68 0.07 5.31 -2.84
N LEU A 69 1.20 5.31 -3.54
CA LEU A 69 2.22 4.28 -3.48
C LEU A 69 3.35 4.72 -2.55
N VAL A 70 3.68 3.90 -1.56
CA VAL A 70 4.79 4.16 -0.64
C VAL A 70 5.86 3.09 -0.73
N ASP A 71 7.09 3.48 -0.47
CA ASP A 71 8.26 2.58 -0.30
C ASP A 71 8.62 1.71 -1.53
N ASN A 72 8.06 2.04 -2.70
CA ASN A 72 8.51 1.51 -3.98
C ASN A 72 7.92 2.34 -5.13
N ALA A 73 8.44 2.13 -6.34
CA ALA A 73 7.90 2.70 -7.58
C ALA A 73 7.71 1.64 -8.67
N ARG A 74 7.60 0.35 -8.31
CA ARG A 74 7.57 -0.77 -9.27
C ARG A 74 6.15 -1.33 -9.41
N PRO A 75 5.49 -1.20 -10.59
CA PRO A 75 4.14 -1.71 -10.80
C PRO A 75 3.96 -3.21 -10.50
N GLU A 76 5.02 -4.01 -10.64
CA GLU A 76 4.97 -5.45 -10.40
C GLU A 76 4.77 -5.80 -8.92
N ARG A 77 5.13 -4.87 -8.02
CA ARG A 77 5.10 -5.04 -6.56
C ARG A 77 3.79 -4.63 -5.91
N ILE A 78 2.85 -4.08 -6.70
CA ILE A 78 1.56 -3.54 -6.20
C ILE A 78 0.36 -4.43 -6.53
N GLY A 79 0.59 -5.72 -6.79
CA GLY A 79 -0.47 -6.73 -6.86
C GLY A 79 -1.58 -6.37 -7.87
N PRO A 80 -2.87 -6.39 -7.47
CA PRO A 80 -3.97 -6.09 -8.38
C PRO A 80 -3.99 -4.62 -8.85
N PHE A 81 -3.40 -3.70 -8.09
CA PHE A 81 -3.40 -2.27 -8.41
C PHE A 81 -2.51 -1.92 -9.60
N LYS A 82 -1.64 -2.84 -10.05
CA LYS A 82 -0.87 -2.68 -11.30
C LYS A 82 -1.77 -2.44 -12.51
N ALA A 83 -2.99 -2.98 -12.50
CA ALA A 83 -3.96 -2.80 -13.58
C ALA A 83 -4.46 -1.35 -13.70
N LEU A 84 -4.19 -0.50 -12.70
CA LEU A 84 -4.59 0.90 -12.66
C LEU A 84 -3.52 1.86 -13.18
N VAL A 85 -2.30 1.39 -13.45
CA VAL A 85 -1.21 2.20 -14.00
C VAL A 85 -1.66 2.79 -15.34
N GLY A 86 -1.54 4.12 -15.48
CA GLY A 86 -2.02 4.87 -16.64
C GLY A 86 -3.53 5.08 -16.73
N ARG A 87 -4.31 4.55 -15.78
CA ARG A 87 -5.79 4.70 -15.72
C ARG A 87 -6.25 5.67 -14.63
N VAL A 88 -5.52 5.73 -13.52
CA VAL A 88 -5.78 6.62 -12.39
C VAL A 88 -4.50 7.35 -11.99
N PRO A 89 -4.58 8.47 -11.26
CA PRO A 89 -3.41 9.14 -10.71
C PRO A 89 -2.68 8.27 -9.69
N PHE A 90 -1.35 8.31 -9.75
CA PHE A 90 -0.44 7.73 -8.77
C PHE A 90 0.37 8.84 -8.08
N GLN A 91 0.33 8.88 -6.75
CA GLN A 91 1.26 9.66 -5.93
C GLN A 91 2.28 8.70 -5.33
N VAL A 92 3.56 8.89 -5.63
CA VAL A 92 4.63 7.97 -5.23
C VAL A 92 5.55 8.66 -4.21
N TYR A 93 5.69 8.04 -3.04
CA TYR A 93 6.65 8.41 -2.00
C TYR A 93 7.63 7.26 -1.84
N ASP A 94 8.80 7.38 -2.47
CA ASP A 94 9.81 6.33 -2.50
C ASP A 94 11.21 6.94 -2.38
N HIS A 95 12.09 6.20 -1.71
CA HIS A 95 13.49 6.53 -1.49
C HIS A 95 14.46 5.63 -2.28
N HIS A 96 13.96 4.59 -2.94
CA HIS A 96 14.77 3.68 -3.74
C HIS A 96 15.31 4.36 -5.02
N PRO A 97 16.42 3.86 -5.59
CA PRO A 97 16.90 4.32 -6.89
C PRO A 97 15.84 4.14 -7.97
N ARG A 98 15.79 5.07 -8.93
CA ARG A 98 14.90 4.96 -10.09
C ARG A 98 15.16 3.63 -10.81
N ALA A 99 14.13 2.80 -10.85
CA ALA A 99 14.08 1.61 -11.67
C ALA A 99 13.22 1.88 -12.91
N PRO A 100 13.47 1.20 -14.04
CA PRO A 100 12.51 1.17 -15.15
C PRO A 100 11.19 0.57 -14.66
N GLY A 101 10.07 1.23 -14.95
CA GLY A 101 8.71 0.85 -14.55
C GLY A 101 7.69 1.83 -15.10
#